data_AF-A0A2E4J9N0-F1
#
_entry.id   AF-A0A2E4J9N0-F1
#
_cell.length_a   1.000
_cell.length_b   1.000
_cell.length_c   1.000
_cell.angle_alpha   90.00
_cell.angle_beta   90.00
_cell.angle_gamma   90.00
#
_symmetry.space_group_name_H-M   'P 1'
#
loop_
_entity.id
_entity.type
_entity.pdbx_description
1 polymer ?
#
loop_
_entity_poly.entity_id
_entity_poly.type
_entity_poly.pdbx_seq_one_letter_code
_entity_poly.pdbx_strand_id
1 'polypeptide(L)'
;MGVAGGTGRTRSCQTQTLDCCAAVKEGQQAACKLRLARMARMHSGGKGQSGSSRPFVESPPEWSETDKKTIEELVLRYAGEGRSTSEIGIVLRDQHAIPDVKLATGERISAILSRNEMTPQYPEDMMNLMRQAQRIIDHLEAGNRKDIHNRRQLELTESRLRRLAKYYRESGRISSDWTYKRDQLRLMVE
;
A
#
# COMPACT_ATOMS: atom_id res chain seq x y z
N MET A 1 -15.05 -63.45 36.70
CA MET A 1 -13.65 -62.97 36.59
C MET A 1 -13.43 -62.70 35.11
N GLY A 2 -13.28 -61.51 34.54
CA GLY A 2 -12.91 -60.18 35.01
C GLY A 2 -12.14 -59.56 33.84
N VAL A 3 -12.67 -58.47 33.25
CA VAL A 3 -12.04 -57.26 32.64
C VAL A 3 -10.70 -57.41 31.85
N ALA A 4 -10.39 -56.74 30.74
CA ALA A 4 -10.75 -55.40 30.23
C ALA A 4 -10.30 -55.19 28.77
N GLY A 5 -10.90 -54.17 28.11
CA GLY A 5 -10.22 -53.19 27.25
C GLY A 5 -10.14 -53.53 25.75
N GLY A 6 -10.41 -52.62 24.81
CA GLY A 6 -10.72 -51.20 24.85
C GLY A 6 -10.73 -50.69 23.40
N THR A 7 -11.74 -49.92 23.05
CA THR A 7 -12.11 -49.49 21.68
C THR A 7 -11.18 -48.42 21.11
N GLY A 8 -10.56 -48.66 19.95
CA GLY A 8 -9.87 -47.64 19.14
C GLY A 8 -10.78 -47.09 18.05
N ARG A 9 -11.40 -45.93 18.29
CA ARG A 9 -12.32 -45.24 17.37
C ARG A 9 -11.51 -44.29 16.47
N THR A 10 -11.57 -44.52 15.16
CA THR A 10 -11.04 -43.65 14.11
C THR A 10 -11.67 -42.25 14.20
N ARG A 11 -10.86 -41.19 14.05
CA ARG A 11 -11.38 -39.82 13.85
C ARG A 11 -10.84 -39.26 12.55
N SER A 12 -11.77 -39.12 11.61
CA SER A 12 -11.69 -38.30 10.42
C SER A 12 -11.39 -36.84 10.80
N CYS A 13 -10.37 -36.26 10.17
CA CYS A 13 -10.09 -34.83 10.28
C CYS A 13 -10.94 -34.13 9.20
N GLN A 14 -12.14 -33.70 9.56
CA GLN A 14 -12.95 -32.83 8.71
C GLN A 14 -12.40 -31.41 8.82
N THR A 15 -12.00 -30.86 7.68
CA THR A 15 -11.71 -29.44 7.46
C THR A 15 -12.95 -28.61 7.79
N GLN A 16 -12.86 -27.80 8.84
CA GLN A 16 -13.84 -26.73 9.09
C GLN A 16 -13.27 -25.43 8.52
N THR A 17 -13.81 -25.03 7.38
CA THR A 17 -13.86 -23.65 6.92
C THR A 17 -14.70 -22.85 7.92
N LEU A 18 -14.11 -21.87 8.58
CA LEU A 18 -14.86 -20.88 9.35
C LEU A 18 -15.01 -19.62 8.52
N ASP A 19 -16.22 -19.47 7.97
CA ASP A 19 -16.81 -18.23 7.48
C ASP A 19 -16.56 -17.08 8.45
N CYS A 20 -15.85 -16.06 7.97
CA CYS A 20 -15.69 -14.79 8.66
C CYS A 20 -16.66 -13.77 8.06
N CYS A 21 -17.95 -13.95 8.33
CA CYS A 21 -18.94 -12.90 8.12
C CYS A 21 -19.88 -12.84 9.33
N ALA A 22 -20.17 -11.62 9.79
CA ALA A 22 -21.09 -11.24 10.87
C ALA A 22 -20.53 -11.24 12.31
N ALA A 23 -19.85 -10.13 12.68
CA ALA A 23 -20.01 -9.50 13.99
C ALA A 23 -19.40 -8.09 13.99
N VAL A 24 -20.11 -7.11 13.42
CA VAL A 24 -19.85 -5.68 13.70
C VAL A 24 -20.99 -5.21 14.59
N LYS A 25 -20.73 -5.11 15.90
CA LYS A 25 -21.40 -4.17 16.79
C LYS A 25 -20.63 -4.07 18.12
N GLU A 26 -20.54 -2.84 18.59
CA GLU A 26 -20.12 -2.39 19.91
C GLU A 26 -18.60 -2.24 20.17
N GLY A 27 -18.12 -1.03 19.86
CA GLY A 27 -17.89 -0.08 20.95
C GLY A 27 -16.75 -0.36 21.94
N GLN A 28 -15.80 -1.25 21.65
CA GLN A 28 -14.58 -1.35 22.42
C GLN A 28 -13.36 -1.18 21.52
N GLN A 29 -12.83 0.05 21.54
CA GLN A 29 -11.46 0.31 21.17
C GLN A 29 -10.56 -0.45 22.16
N ALA A 30 -10.31 -1.73 21.89
CA ALA A 30 -9.24 -2.46 22.53
C ALA A 30 -7.93 -1.83 22.06
N ALA A 31 -7.46 -0.84 22.81
CA ALA A 31 -6.11 -0.32 22.73
C ALA A 31 -5.14 -1.45 23.11
N CYS A 32 -4.89 -2.35 22.16
CA CYS A 32 -3.79 -3.28 22.25
C CYS A 32 -2.53 -2.41 22.30
N LYS A 33 -1.95 -2.30 23.51
CA LYS A 33 -0.61 -1.76 23.75
C LYS A 33 0.40 -2.64 23.00
N LEU A 34 0.43 -2.50 21.69
CA LEU A 34 1.53 -2.96 20.85
C LEU A 34 2.68 -2.00 21.14
N ARG A 35 3.53 -2.45 22.06
CA ARG A 35 4.94 -2.10 22.24
C ARG A 35 5.44 -1.27 21.04
N LEU A 36 5.54 0.05 21.21
CA LEU A 36 6.05 0.97 20.19
C LEU A 36 7.47 0.51 19.80
N ALA A 37 7.57 -0.28 18.73
CA ALA A 37 8.81 -0.50 18.03
C ALA A 37 9.26 0.89 17.59
N ARG A 38 10.26 1.43 18.29
CA ARG A 38 10.90 2.72 18.01
C ARG A 38 11.13 2.77 16.50
N MET A 39 10.31 3.54 15.77
CA MET A 39 10.23 3.46 14.31
C MET A 39 11.56 3.84 13.67
N ALA A 40 12.40 2.83 13.43
CA ALA A 40 13.64 2.97 12.72
C ALA A 40 13.34 3.00 11.22
N ARG A 41 14.07 3.84 10.49
CA ARG A 41 14.01 3.84 9.03
C ARG A 41 14.56 2.50 8.52
N MET A 42 13.91 1.93 7.51
CA MET A 42 14.15 0.55 7.06
C MET A 42 15.62 0.24 6.71
N HIS A 43 16.30 1.17 6.03
CA HIS A 43 17.68 0.99 5.56
C HIS A 43 18.62 2.10 6.07
N SER A 44 18.20 2.85 7.09
CA SER A 44 19.05 3.86 7.74
C SER A 44 18.95 3.78 9.26
N GLY A 45 20.04 4.12 9.95
CA GLY A 45 20.10 4.11 11.43
C GLY A 45 19.30 5.23 12.10
N GLY A 46 18.66 6.10 11.31
CA GLY A 46 17.89 7.24 11.80
C GLY A 46 16.61 6.82 12.51
N LYS A 47 16.27 7.56 13.57
CA LYS A 47 15.08 7.34 14.42
C LYS A 47 14.11 8.53 14.40
N GLY A 48 14.24 9.42 13.41
CA GLY A 48 13.41 10.62 13.28
C GLY A 48 11.96 10.27 12.91
N GLN A 49 11.01 10.91 13.59
CA GLN A 49 9.57 10.75 13.37
C GLN A 49 9.03 11.91 12.55
N SER A 50 8.33 11.60 11.46
CA SER A 50 7.67 12.57 10.59
C SER A 50 6.43 11.89 10.02
N GLY A 51 5.25 12.46 10.23
CA GLY A 51 4.00 11.89 9.72
C GLY A 51 2.83 12.84 9.95
N SER A 52 1.78 12.67 9.15
CA SER A 52 0.53 13.41 9.34
C SER A 52 -0.20 12.89 10.58
N SER A 53 -0.59 13.80 11.48
CA SER A 53 -1.57 13.48 12.53
C SER A 53 -2.96 13.80 12.01
N ARG A 54 -3.84 12.80 11.96
CA ARG A 54 -5.24 13.03 11.55
C ARG A 54 -6.04 13.60 12.73
N PRO A 55 -6.92 14.59 12.50
CA PRO A 55 -7.85 15.03 13.53
C PRO A 55 -8.82 13.89 13.87
N PHE A 56 -9.23 13.82 15.13
CA PHE A 56 -10.24 12.88 15.59
C PHE A 56 -11.63 13.46 15.30
N VAL A 57 -12.11 13.25 14.07
CA VAL A 57 -13.41 13.70 13.60
C VAL A 57 -14.10 12.57 12.83
N GLU A 58 -15.40 12.41 13.05
CA GLU A 58 -16.22 11.39 12.38
C GLU A 58 -16.93 11.94 11.14
N SER A 59 -17.22 13.24 11.12
CA SER A 59 -17.87 13.95 10.01
C SER A 59 -16.91 14.91 9.31
N PRO A 60 -17.10 15.18 8.01
CA PRO A 60 -16.38 16.25 7.32
C PRO A 60 -16.72 17.62 7.93
N PRO A 61 -15.78 18.59 7.88
CA PRO A 61 -16.05 19.97 8.30
C PRO A 61 -17.18 20.63 7.48
N GLU A 62 -17.92 21.54 8.09
CA GLU A 62 -19.03 22.26 7.46
C GLU A 62 -18.63 23.07 6.22
N TRP A 63 -17.41 23.61 6.21
CA TRP A 63 -16.87 24.38 5.09
C TRP A 63 -16.36 23.52 3.93
N SER A 64 -16.29 22.19 4.10
CA SER A 64 -15.75 21.31 3.08
C SER A 64 -16.85 20.78 2.16
N GLU A 65 -16.54 20.73 0.88
CA GLU A 65 -17.44 20.14 -0.12
C GLU A 65 -17.64 18.65 0.21
N THR A 66 -18.89 18.28 0.48
CA THR A 66 -19.24 16.92 0.94
C THR A 66 -19.95 16.11 -0.16
N ASP A 67 -20.26 16.74 -1.29
CA ASP A 67 -20.96 16.09 -2.39
C ASP A 67 -20.12 14.98 -3.02
N LYS A 68 -20.53 13.73 -2.77
CA LYS A 68 -19.80 12.54 -3.22
C LYS A 68 -19.59 12.50 -4.73
N LYS A 69 -20.61 12.92 -5.49
CA LYS A 69 -20.57 12.93 -6.96
C LYS A 69 -19.51 13.89 -7.48
N THR A 70 -19.48 15.10 -6.95
CA THR A 70 -18.49 16.12 -7.29
C THR A 70 -17.07 15.63 -7.00
N ILE A 71 -16.86 14.99 -5.84
CA ILE A 71 -15.55 14.44 -5.47
C ILE A 71 -15.13 13.31 -6.41
N GLU A 72 -16.05 12.39 -6.76
CA GLU A 72 -15.78 11.32 -7.71
C GLU A 72 -15.42 11.89 -9.09
N GLU A 73 -16.18 12.85 -9.61
CA GLU A 73 -15.90 13.51 -10.89
C GLU A 73 -14.50 14.18 -10.91
N LEU A 74 -14.13 14.88 -9.83
CA LEU A 74 -12.80 15.47 -9.70
C LEU A 74 -11.69 14.41 -9.71
N VAL A 75 -11.88 13.31 -8.98
CA VAL A 75 -10.92 12.19 -8.95
C VAL A 75 -10.76 11.58 -10.34
N LEU A 76 -11.85 11.35 -11.06
CA LEU A 76 -11.82 10.79 -12.41
C LEU A 76 -11.14 11.75 -13.40
N ARG A 77 -11.41 13.06 -13.30
CA ARG A 77 -10.74 14.07 -14.13
C ARG A 77 -9.23 14.04 -13.94
N TYR A 78 -8.76 14.09 -12.69
CA TYR A 78 -7.33 14.09 -12.41
C TYR A 78 -6.64 12.76 -12.70
N ALA A 79 -7.36 11.65 -12.59
CA ALA A 79 -6.86 10.34 -13.04
C ALA A 79 -6.72 10.31 -14.56
N GLY A 80 -7.66 10.90 -15.31
CA GLY A 80 -7.56 11.07 -16.77
C GLY A 80 -6.41 11.97 -17.20
N GLU A 81 -6.03 12.97 -16.39
CA GLU A 81 -4.82 13.77 -16.58
C GLU A 81 -3.52 12.99 -16.30
N GLY A 82 -3.61 11.76 -15.78
CA GLY A 82 -2.46 10.91 -15.45
C GLY A 82 -1.79 11.22 -14.12
N ARG A 83 -2.45 11.94 -13.20
CA ARG A 83 -1.91 12.22 -11.86
C ARG A 83 -1.91 10.97 -10.98
N SER A 84 -0.92 10.88 -10.08
CA SER A 84 -0.84 9.77 -9.13
C SER A 84 -1.92 9.86 -8.04
N THR A 85 -2.24 8.74 -7.38
CA THR A 85 -3.26 8.74 -6.31
C THR A 85 -2.88 9.64 -5.14
N SER A 86 -1.58 9.70 -4.83
CA SER A 86 -1.03 10.61 -3.82
C SER A 86 -1.16 12.07 -4.24
N GLU A 87 -0.85 12.39 -5.51
CA GLU A 87 -0.97 13.74 -6.06
C GLU A 87 -2.41 14.21 -6.10
N ILE A 88 -3.35 13.35 -6.50
CA ILE A 88 -4.79 13.63 -6.48
C ILE A 88 -5.22 14.03 -5.06
N GLY A 89 -4.78 13.30 -4.03
CA GLY A 89 -5.09 13.64 -2.64
C GLY A 89 -4.56 15.00 -2.19
N ILE A 90 -3.37 15.41 -2.66
CA ILE A 90 -2.80 16.73 -2.38
C ILE A 90 -3.62 17.82 -3.06
N VAL A 91 -3.96 17.62 -4.33
CA VAL A 91 -4.74 18.57 -5.13
C VAL A 91 -6.13 18.79 -4.54
N LEU A 92 -6.81 17.72 -4.13
CA LEU A 92 -8.12 17.82 -3.49
C LEU A 92 -8.05 18.59 -2.16
N ARG A 93 -6.97 18.43 -1.40
CA ARG A 93 -6.76 19.16 -0.16
C ARG A 93 -6.49 20.65 -0.39
N ASP A 94 -5.55 20.94 -1.29
CA ASP A 94 -4.98 22.28 -1.41
C ASP A 94 -5.81 23.19 -2.33
N GLN A 95 -6.44 22.63 -3.38
CA GLN A 95 -7.22 23.41 -4.36
C GLN A 95 -8.72 23.40 -4.07
N HIS A 96 -9.26 22.25 -3.66
CA HIS A 96 -10.71 22.04 -3.49
C HIS A 96 -11.16 22.05 -2.02
N ALA A 97 -10.24 22.28 -1.09
CA ALA A 97 -10.52 22.29 0.36
C ALA A 97 -11.19 21.00 0.87
N ILE A 98 -10.82 19.84 0.32
CA ILE A 98 -11.28 18.52 0.78
C ILE A 98 -10.17 17.87 1.61
N PRO A 99 -10.22 17.93 2.96
CA PRO A 99 -9.13 17.45 3.81
C PRO A 99 -8.95 15.93 3.77
N ASP A 100 -10.07 15.18 3.80
CA ASP A 100 -10.09 13.72 3.85
C ASP A 100 -11.20 13.14 2.96
N VAL A 101 -10.82 12.63 1.78
CA VAL A 101 -11.74 12.00 0.82
C VAL A 101 -12.49 10.82 1.42
N LYS A 102 -11.84 10.07 2.31
CA LYS A 102 -12.45 8.91 2.99
C LYS A 102 -13.60 9.32 3.91
N LEU A 103 -13.51 10.46 4.57
CA LEU A 103 -14.57 10.95 5.45
C LEU A 103 -15.76 11.46 4.64
N ALA A 104 -15.50 12.18 3.54
CA ALA A 104 -16.58 12.71 2.70
C ALA A 104 -17.34 11.62 1.92
N THR A 105 -16.61 10.70 1.27
CA THR A 105 -17.23 9.70 0.38
C THR A 105 -17.54 8.37 1.08
N GLY A 106 -16.76 8.01 2.11
CA GLY A 106 -16.75 6.69 2.74
C GLY A 106 -15.69 5.74 2.16
N GLU A 107 -15.07 6.10 1.03
CA GLU A 107 -14.13 5.25 0.30
C GLU A 107 -12.76 5.90 0.12
N ARG A 108 -11.74 5.07 -0.15
CA ARG A 108 -10.40 5.58 -0.48
C ARG A 108 -10.33 5.89 -1.97
N ILE A 109 -9.48 6.86 -2.36
CA ILE A 109 -9.22 7.21 -3.77
C ILE A 109 -8.92 5.96 -4.61
N SER A 110 -8.12 5.03 -4.09
CA SER A 110 -7.81 3.77 -4.77
C SER A 110 -9.05 2.92 -5.08
N ALA A 111 -10.03 2.89 -4.18
CA ALA A 111 -11.26 2.13 -4.37
C ALA A 111 -12.17 2.77 -5.43
N ILE A 112 -12.25 4.10 -5.42
CA ILE A 112 -12.97 4.88 -6.44
C ILE A 112 -12.38 4.59 -7.82
N LEU A 113 -11.06 4.56 -7.97
CA LEU A 113 -10.39 4.24 -9.24
C LEU A 113 -10.62 2.78 -9.67
N SER A 114 -10.63 1.83 -8.74
CA SER A 114 -10.94 0.43 -9.04
C SER A 114 -12.38 0.23 -9.48
N ARG A 115 -13.33 0.97 -8.90
CA ARG A 115 -14.74 0.92 -9.31
C ARG A 115 -14.96 1.41 -10.75
N ASN A 116 -14.16 2.40 -11.16
CA ASN A 116 -14.24 3.03 -12.48
C ASN A 116 -13.23 2.44 -13.49
N GLU A 117 -12.62 1.30 -13.18
CA GLU A 117 -11.69 0.56 -14.06
C GLU A 117 -10.43 1.31 -14.51
N MET A 118 -10.17 2.52 -14.00
CA MET A 118 -8.97 3.31 -14.26
C MET A 118 -7.80 2.94 -13.34
N THR A 119 -7.64 1.66 -13.05
CA THR A 119 -6.57 1.20 -12.16
C THR A 119 -5.27 1.01 -12.95
N PRO A 120 -4.15 1.62 -12.52
CA PRO A 120 -2.87 1.39 -13.17
C PRO A 120 -2.43 -0.08 -13.01
N GLN A 121 -1.78 -0.62 -14.04
CA GLN A 121 -1.27 -2.01 -14.05
C GLN A 121 -0.32 -2.30 -12.89
N TYR A 122 0.51 -1.31 -12.54
CA TYR A 122 1.44 -1.38 -11.42
C TYR A 122 1.06 -0.39 -10.32
N PRO A 123 1.19 -0.78 -9.04
CA PRO A 123 1.02 0.15 -7.92
C PRO A 123 2.00 1.32 -8.00
N GLU A 124 1.52 2.51 -7.62
CA GLU A 124 2.27 3.78 -7.64
C GLU A 124 3.62 3.69 -6.91
N ASP A 125 3.65 3.11 -5.71
CA ASP A 125 4.87 2.97 -4.90
C ASP A 125 5.96 2.16 -5.62
N MET A 126 5.56 1.09 -6.30
CA MET A 126 6.49 0.25 -7.06
C MET A 126 7.07 1.03 -8.24
N MET A 127 6.20 1.76 -8.97
CA MET A 127 6.61 2.59 -10.10
C MET A 127 7.57 3.71 -9.67
N ASN A 128 7.34 4.32 -8.50
CA ASN A 128 8.21 5.35 -7.96
C ASN A 128 9.60 4.81 -7.59
N LEU A 129 9.68 3.61 -7.01
CA LEU A 129 10.98 2.95 -6.75
C LEU A 129 11.69 2.57 -8.05
N MET A 130 10.97 2.14 -9.08
CA MET A 130 11.53 1.85 -10.41
C MET A 130 12.10 3.11 -11.06
N ARG A 131 11.35 4.23 -11.04
CA ARG A 131 11.82 5.55 -11.49
C ARG A 131 13.07 5.99 -10.73
N GLN A 132 13.09 5.80 -9.41
CA GLN A 132 14.26 6.12 -8.59
C GLN A 132 15.47 5.25 -8.97
N ALA A 133 15.27 3.94 -9.14
CA ALA A 133 16.33 3.01 -9.52
C ALA A 133 16.90 3.35 -10.91
N GLN A 134 16.04 3.67 -11.89
CA GLN A 134 16.46 4.06 -13.23
C GLN A 134 17.38 5.29 -13.18
N ARG A 135 16.98 6.35 -12.46
CA ARG A 135 17.81 7.56 -12.29
C ARG A 135 19.20 7.25 -11.71
N ILE A 136 19.29 6.32 -10.76
CA ILE A 136 20.57 5.93 -10.17
C ILE A 136 21.41 5.13 -11.18
N ILE A 137 20.78 4.25 -11.95
CA ILE A 137 21.44 3.48 -13.01
C ILE A 137 21.99 4.42 -14.08
N ASP A 138 21.17 5.35 -14.59
CA ASP A 138 21.58 6.34 -15.60
C ASP A 138 22.80 7.15 -15.13
N HIS A 139 22.81 7.58 -13.86
CA HIS A 139 23.95 8.29 -13.26
C HIS A 139 25.23 7.45 -13.24
N LEU A 140 25.14 6.17 -12.90
CA LEU A 140 26.28 5.25 -12.86
C LEU A 140 26.78 4.88 -14.27
N GLU A 141 25.87 4.76 -15.23
CA GLU A 141 26.16 4.44 -16.63
C GLU A 141 26.76 5.63 -17.39
N ALA A 142 26.38 6.86 -17.05
CA ALA A 142 26.87 8.11 -17.65
C ALA A 142 28.39 8.37 -17.44
N GLY A 143 29.09 7.54 -16.66
CA GLY A 143 30.54 7.61 -16.46
C GLY A 143 30.96 7.47 -14.99
N ASN A 144 30.01 7.57 -14.06
CA ASN A 144 30.28 7.56 -12.61
C ASN A 144 30.33 6.16 -12.01
N ARG A 145 30.96 5.20 -12.69
CA ARG A 145 30.99 3.78 -12.28
C ARG A 145 31.69 3.53 -10.94
N LYS A 146 32.55 4.47 -10.52
CA LYS A 146 33.31 4.42 -9.26
C LYS A 146 32.56 5.00 -8.07
N ASP A 147 31.34 5.50 -8.24
CA ASP A 147 30.54 6.03 -7.16
C ASP A 147 29.95 4.90 -6.27
N ILE A 148 30.68 4.60 -5.19
CA ILE A 148 30.34 3.54 -4.24
C ILE A 148 29.07 3.88 -3.46
N HIS A 149 28.83 5.17 -3.18
CA HIS A 149 27.67 5.61 -2.42
C HIS A 149 26.38 5.36 -3.21
N ASN A 150 26.34 5.77 -4.47
CA ASN A 150 25.16 5.54 -5.30
C ASN A 150 24.97 4.07 -5.67
N ARG A 151 26.05 3.29 -5.84
CA ARG A 151 25.96 1.83 -5.97
C ARG A 151 25.26 1.20 -4.77
N ARG A 152 25.65 1.59 -3.55
CA ARG A 152 24.96 1.15 -2.32
C ARG A 152 23.51 1.61 -2.28
N GLN A 153 23.19 2.84 -2.71
CA GLN A 153 21.80 3.31 -2.75
C GLN A 153 20.94 2.54 -3.77
N LEU A 154 21.52 2.13 -4.90
CA LEU A 154 20.85 1.26 -5.87
C LEU A 154 20.49 -0.07 -5.21
N GLU A 155 21.44 -0.73 -4.55
CA GLU A 155 21.21 -1.99 -3.83
C GLU A 155 20.09 -1.88 -2.78
N LEU A 156 20.06 -0.79 -2.01
CA LEU A 156 18.99 -0.53 -1.04
C LEU A 156 17.63 -0.30 -1.71
N THR A 157 17.60 0.38 -2.86
CA THR A 157 16.37 0.61 -3.62
C THR A 157 15.84 -0.68 -4.23
N GLU A 158 16.71 -1.52 -4.78
CA GLU A 158 16.35 -2.87 -5.24
C GLU A 158 15.87 -3.76 -4.08
N SER A 159 16.49 -3.66 -2.91
CA SER A 159 16.04 -4.40 -1.72
C SER A 159 14.62 -4.01 -1.30
N ARG A 160 14.30 -2.70 -1.29
CA ARG A 160 12.93 -2.20 -1.06
C ARG A 160 11.96 -2.72 -2.10
N LEU A 161 12.34 -2.67 -3.37
CA LEU A 161 11.52 -3.13 -4.49
C LEU A 161 11.19 -4.62 -4.38
N ARG A 162 12.19 -5.48 -4.12
CA ARG A 162 12.00 -6.93 -3.94
C ARG A 162 11.06 -7.24 -2.77
N ARG A 163 11.13 -6.47 -1.68
CA ARG A 163 10.22 -6.62 -0.52
C ARG A 163 8.78 -6.24 -0.86
N LEU A 164 8.58 -5.14 -1.59
CA LEU A 164 7.24 -4.73 -2.05
C LEU A 164 6.66 -5.73 -3.05
N ALA A 165 7.48 -6.20 -3.99
CA ALA A 165 7.07 -7.21 -4.96
C ALA A 165 6.58 -8.49 -4.28
N LYS A 166 7.26 -8.94 -3.22
CA LYS A 166 6.80 -10.07 -2.40
C LYS A 166 5.40 -9.82 -1.82
N TYR A 167 5.18 -8.65 -1.20
CA TYR A 167 3.88 -8.28 -0.64
C TYR A 167 2.77 -8.25 -1.71
N TYR A 168 3.05 -7.68 -2.88
CA TYR A 168 2.04 -7.59 -3.94
C TYR A 168 1.75 -8.92 -4.65
N ARG A 169 2.73 -9.82 -4.71
CA ARG A 169 2.52 -11.22 -5.13
C ARG A 169 1.64 -11.97 -4.13
N GLU A 170 1.91 -11.84 -2.83
CA GLU A 170 1.12 -12.49 -1.78
C GLU A 170 -0.32 -11.93 -1.71
N SER A 171 -0.51 -10.66 -2.01
CA SER A 171 -1.86 -10.03 -2.05
C SER A 171 -2.58 -10.17 -3.40
N GLY A 172 -1.98 -10.83 -4.40
CA GLY A 172 -2.62 -11.09 -5.69
C GLY A 172 -2.82 -9.87 -6.58
N ARG A 173 -2.15 -8.74 -6.28
CA ARG A 173 -2.23 -7.51 -7.08
C ARG A 173 -1.35 -7.54 -8.34
N ILE A 174 -0.34 -8.39 -8.36
CA ILE A 174 0.62 -8.57 -9.46
C ILE A 174 0.75 -10.08 -9.73
N SER A 175 1.11 -10.44 -10.96
CA SER A 175 1.45 -11.83 -11.33
C SER A 175 2.47 -12.45 -10.37
N SER A 176 2.26 -13.73 -10.05
CA SER A 176 3.13 -14.53 -9.17
C SER A 176 4.57 -14.62 -9.66
N ASP A 177 4.75 -14.54 -10.97
CA ASP A 177 6.02 -14.78 -11.65
C ASP A 177 6.82 -13.49 -11.87
N TRP A 178 6.25 -12.36 -11.44
CA TRP A 178 6.89 -11.06 -11.61
C TRP A 178 8.23 -10.99 -10.87
N THR A 179 9.28 -10.65 -11.62
CA THR A 179 10.65 -10.55 -11.12
C THR A 179 11.32 -9.30 -11.65
N TYR A 180 12.00 -8.58 -10.77
CA TYR A 180 12.79 -7.40 -11.14
C TYR A 180 14.06 -7.79 -11.91
N LYS A 181 14.22 -7.23 -13.11
CA LYS A 181 15.44 -7.31 -13.93
C LYS A 181 15.91 -5.89 -14.29
N ARG A 182 17.20 -5.63 -14.17
CA ARG A 182 17.80 -4.31 -14.46
C ARG A 182 17.60 -3.90 -15.92
N ASP A 183 17.86 -4.84 -16.83
CA ASP A 183 17.84 -4.60 -18.27
C ASP A 183 16.45 -4.23 -18.79
N GLN A 184 15.40 -4.69 -18.12
CA GLN A 184 14.00 -4.45 -18.50
C GLN A 184 13.43 -3.16 -17.90
N LEU A 185 14.13 -2.54 -16.95
CA LEU A 185 13.58 -1.42 -16.17
C LEU A 185 13.25 -0.22 -17.05
N ARG A 186 14.11 0.07 -18.03
CA ARG A 186 13.93 1.19 -18.96
C ARG A 186 12.62 1.05 -19.75
N LEU A 187 12.30 -0.16 -20.20
CA LEU A 187 11.06 -0.44 -20.95
C LEU A 187 9.80 -0.37 -20.08
N MET A 188 9.93 -0.54 -18.77
CA MET A 188 8.78 -0.57 -17.85
C MET A 188 8.40 0.82 -17.32
N VAL A 189 9.33 1.77 -17.35
CA VAL A 189 9.16 3.09 -16.74
C VAL A 189 8.71 4.16 -17.74
N GLU A 190 9.10 3.97 -19.00
CA GLU A 190 8.79 4.82 -20.16
C GLU A 190 7.40 4.50 -20.71
#